data_AF-A6KKL8-F1
#
_entry.id   AF-A6KKL8-F1
#
_cell.length_a   1.000
_cell.length_b   1.000
_cell.length_c   1.000
_cell.angle_alpha   90.00
_cell.angle_beta   90.00
_cell.angle_gamma   90.00
#
_symmetry.space_group_name_H-M   'P 1'
#
loop_
_entity.id
_entity.type
_entity.pdbx_description
1 polymer ?
#
loop_
_entity_poly.entity_id
_entity_poly.type
_entity_poly.pdbx_seq_one_letter_code
_entity_poly.pdbx_strand_id
1 'polypeptide(L)'
;MPRAGVCSCWGGQVLPLLLAYICYLLLGATIFQRLEKQAEAQSRDQFQLEKLRFLENYTCLDQQALEQFVQLLAAAHCNWDFGSSFFFAGTVVTTIGYGNLAPSTEAGQVFCVFYALMGIPLNVVFLNHLGTGLRAHLTTLDSSCRSWAWLCS
;
A
#
# COMPACT_ATOMS: atom_id res chain seq x y z
N MET A 1 7.65 -28.74 35.29
CA MET A 1 7.52 -27.37 34.75
C MET A 1 8.86 -26.94 34.18
N PRO A 2 9.05 -26.80 32.84
CA PRO A 2 10.21 -26.10 32.32
C PRO A 2 9.94 -24.60 32.23
N ARG A 3 10.95 -23.81 32.58
CA ARG A 3 10.97 -22.35 32.66
C ARG A 3 10.75 -21.71 31.28
N ALA A 4 9.85 -20.74 31.23
CA ALA A 4 9.71 -19.80 30.12
C ALA A 4 10.98 -18.93 30.03
N GLY A 5 11.86 -19.27 29.10
CA GLY A 5 13.11 -18.54 28.82
C GLY A 5 13.14 -17.88 27.44
N VAL A 6 12.00 -17.42 26.92
CA VAL A 6 11.91 -16.87 25.54
C VAL A 6 11.89 -15.33 25.50
N CYS A 7 11.76 -14.64 26.63
CA CYS A 7 11.27 -13.25 26.62
C CYS A 7 12.30 -12.11 26.45
N SER A 8 13.56 -12.36 26.06
CA SER A 8 14.55 -11.27 26.01
C SER A 8 15.35 -11.12 24.71
N CYS A 9 15.33 -12.10 23.80
CA CYS A 9 16.10 -12.02 22.54
C CYS A 9 15.25 -11.66 21.31
N TRP A 10 13.92 -11.77 21.42
CA TRP A 10 13.03 -11.68 20.26
C TRP A 10 12.59 -10.25 19.91
N GLY A 11 12.41 -9.39 20.92
CA GLY A 11 12.02 -8.00 20.69
C GLY A 11 13.10 -7.14 20.03
N GLY A 12 14.38 -7.46 20.25
CA GLY A 12 15.51 -6.66 19.77
C GLY A 12 15.79 -6.78 18.26
N GLN A 13 15.45 -7.91 17.63
CA GLN A 13 15.68 -8.14 16.20
C GLN A 13 14.45 -7.89 15.33
N VAL A 14 13.23 -8.03 15.87
CA VAL A 14 11.99 -7.82 15.13
C VAL A 14 11.70 -6.34 14.92
N LEU A 15 12.00 -5.48 15.90
CA LEU A 15 11.81 -4.04 15.82
C LEU A 15 12.57 -3.38 14.64
N PRO A 16 13.89 -3.60 14.44
CA PRO A 16 14.60 -3.01 13.31
C PRO A 16 14.09 -3.54 11.96
N LEU A 17 13.67 -4.81 11.87
CA LEU A 17 13.05 -5.39 10.67
C LEU A 17 11.72 -4.72 10.34
N LEU A 18 10.88 -4.49 11.35
CA LEU A 18 9.60 -3.78 11.20
C LEU A 18 9.82 -2.33 10.78
N LEU A 19 10.76 -1.62 11.39
CA LEU A 19 11.11 -0.26 11.02
C LEU A 19 11.65 -0.19 9.58
N ALA A 20 12.57 -1.09 9.20
CA ALA A 20 13.10 -1.17 7.84
C ALA A 20 11.98 -1.43 6.81
N TYR A 21 11.04 -2.33 7.13
CA TYR A 21 9.88 -2.62 6.28
C TYR A 21 8.96 -1.41 6.12
N ILE A 22 8.63 -0.72 7.22
CA ILE A 22 7.81 0.51 7.18
C ILE A 22 8.52 1.60 6.38
N CYS A 23 9.83 1.82 6.62
CA CYS A 23 10.62 2.78 5.84
C CYS A 23 10.63 2.44 4.34
N TYR A 24 10.75 1.16 3.99
CA TYR A 24 10.70 0.71 2.60
C TYR A 24 9.35 1.00 1.93
N LEU A 25 8.24 0.76 2.65
CA LEU A 25 6.90 1.09 2.16
C LEU A 25 6.69 2.61 2.01
N LEU A 26 7.15 3.41 2.98
CA LEU A 26 7.06 4.87 2.92
C LEU A 26 7.89 5.45 1.77
N LEU A 27 9.10 4.93 1.55
CA LEU A 27 9.93 5.30 0.40
C LEU A 27 9.24 4.96 -0.92
N GLY A 28 8.72 3.74 -1.07
CA GLY A 28 7.93 3.36 -2.24
C GLY A 28 6.73 4.28 -2.45
N ALA A 29 5.93 4.51 -1.41
CA ALA A 29 4.74 5.35 -1.46
C ALA A 29 5.05 6.79 -1.90
N THR A 30 6.11 7.39 -1.34
CA THR A 30 6.52 8.76 -1.71
C THR A 30 7.02 8.85 -3.14
N ILE A 31 7.77 7.85 -3.62
CA ILE A 31 8.26 7.83 -5.00
C ILE A 31 7.10 7.65 -5.98
N PHE A 32 6.22 6.67 -5.76
CA PHE A 32 5.04 6.45 -6.61
C PHE A 32 4.13 7.67 -6.64
N GLN A 33 3.85 8.26 -5.47
CA GLN A 33 3.04 9.47 -5.39
C GLN A 33 3.65 10.60 -6.21
N ARG A 34 4.98 10.81 -6.15
CA ARG A 34 5.63 11.90 -6.88
C ARG A 34 5.65 11.66 -8.39
N LEU A 35 6.02 10.45 -8.82
CA LEU A 35 6.11 10.10 -10.23
C LEU A 35 4.75 10.20 -10.92
N GLU A 36 3.72 9.61 -10.30
CA GLU A 36 2.40 9.52 -10.93
C GLU A 36 1.61 10.83 -10.81
N LYS A 37 1.68 11.53 -9.66
CA LYS A 37 0.99 12.81 -9.48
C LYS A 37 1.53 13.90 -10.41
N GLN A 38 2.83 13.90 -10.70
CA GLN A 38 3.42 14.84 -11.65
C GLN A 38 2.92 14.57 -13.08
N ALA A 39 2.88 13.31 -13.50
CA ALA A 39 2.42 12.97 -14.84
C ALA A 39 0.90 13.17 -15.02
N GLU A 40 0.11 12.88 -13.98
CA GLU A 40 -1.32 13.15 -13.98
C GLU A 40 -1.59 14.66 -14.12
N ALA A 41 -0.77 15.51 -13.48
CA ALA A 41 -0.87 16.96 -13.64
C ALA A 41 -0.59 17.41 -15.08
N GLN A 42 0.42 16.84 -15.73
CA GLN A 42 0.76 17.15 -17.12
C GLN A 42 -0.33 16.68 -18.10
N SER A 43 -0.90 15.49 -17.88
CA SER A 43 -1.99 14.97 -18.71
C SER A 43 -3.29 15.76 -18.51
N ARG A 44 -3.53 16.25 -17.28
CA ARG A 44 -4.68 17.09 -16.96
C ARG A 44 -4.63 18.42 -17.71
N ASP A 45 -3.46 19.03 -17.89
CA ASP A 45 -3.33 20.29 -18.63
C ASP A 45 -3.67 20.14 -20.12
N GLN A 46 -3.31 19.01 -20.74
CA GLN A 46 -3.70 18.71 -22.13
C GLN A 46 -5.21 18.50 -22.26
N PHE A 47 -5.81 17.78 -21.32
CA PHE A 47 -7.25 17.55 -21.30
C PHE A 47 -8.04 18.84 -21.11
N GLN A 48 -7.53 19.79 -20.32
CA GLN A 48 -8.15 21.10 -20.14
C GLN A 48 -8.19 21.90 -21.46
N LEU A 49 -7.12 21.83 -22.26
CA LEU A 49 -7.06 22.48 -23.56
C LEU A 49 -8.03 21.84 -24.57
N GLU A 50 -8.14 20.52 -24.54
CA GLU A 50 -9.10 19.77 -25.36
C GLU A 50 -10.55 20.06 -24.95
N LYS A 51 -10.79 20.23 -23.65
CA LYS A 51 -12.08 20.62 -23.09
C LYS A 51 -12.48 22.04 -23.53
N LEU A 52 -11.55 23.00 -23.51
CA LEU A 52 -11.80 24.35 -24.03
C LEU A 52 -12.18 24.31 -25.51
N ARG A 53 -11.51 23.47 -26.30
CA ARG A 53 -11.82 23.25 -27.72
C ARG A 53 -13.21 22.63 -27.92
N PHE A 54 -13.63 21.72 -27.05
CA PHE A 54 -14.97 21.11 -27.10
C PHE A 54 -16.08 22.09 -26.71
N LEU A 55 -15.84 22.92 -25.68
CA LEU A 55 -16.77 23.97 -25.24
C LEU A 55 -16.90 25.10 -26.26
N GLU A 56 -15.83 25.41 -26.99
CA GLU A 56 -15.89 26.35 -28.13
C GLU A 56 -16.77 25.80 -29.27
N ASN A 57 -16.80 24.48 -29.46
CA ASN A 57 -17.61 23.83 -30.50
C ASN A 57 -19.09 23.63 -30.10
N TYR A 58 -19.41 23.55 -28.80
CA TYR A 58 -20.77 23.37 -28.28
C TYR A 58 -21.14 24.43 -27.25
N THR A 59 -21.57 25.60 -27.74
CA THR A 59 -21.93 26.78 -26.93
C THR A 59 -23.18 26.60 -26.04
N CYS A 60 -23.93 25.50 -26.21
CA CYS A 60 -25.14 25.20 -25.44
C CYS A 60 -24.89 24.42 -24.14
N LEU A 61 -23.66 23.93 -23.91
CA LEU A 61 -23.27 23.27 -22.68
C LEU A 61 -22.73 24.31 -21.68
N ASP A 62 -23.37 24.43 -20.53
CA ASP A 62 -22.88 25.28 -19.45
C ASP A 62 -21.56 24.72 -18.89
N GLN A 63 -20.47 25.46 -19.14
CA GLN A 63 -19.11 25.06 -18.77
C GLN A 63 -18.99 24.78 -17.27
N GLN A 64 -19.67 25.56 -16.43
CA GLN A 64 -19.57 25.47 -14.98
C GLN A 64 -20.22 24.19 -14.43
N ALA A 65 -21.42 23.83 -14.88
CA ALA A 65 -22.08 22.60 -14.44
C ALA A 65 -21.29 21.33 -14.85
N LEU A 66 -20.72 21.31 -16.05
CA LEU A 66 -19.94 20.18 -16.55
C LEU A 66 -18.58 20.05 -15.84
N GLU A 67 -17.86 21.16 -15.62
CA GLU A 67 -16.66 21.21 -14.76
C GLU A 67 -16.95 20.66 -13.37
N GLN A 68 -18.02 21.13 -12.72
CA GLN A 68 -18.38 20.71 -11.37
C GLN A 68 -18.65 19.21 -11.30
N PHE A 69 -19.42 18.65 -12.23
CA PHE A 69 -19.73 17.22 -12.24
C PHE A 69 -18.46 16.36 -12.45
N VAL A 70 -17.60 16.76 -13.39
CA VAL A 70 -16.32 16.06 -13.65
C VAL A 70 -15.39 16.16 -12.45
N GLN A 71 -15.30 17.31 -11.81
CA GLN A 71 -14.50 17.49 -10.60
C GLN A 71 -15.03 16.67 -9.42
N LEU A 72 -16.36 16.54 -9.27
CA LEU A 72 -16.98 15.72 -8.22
C LEU A 72 -16.68 14.23 -8.42
N LEU A 73 -16.76 13.75 -9.67
CA LEU A 73 -16.39 12.38 -10.05
C LEU A 73 -14.88 12.12 -9.90
N ALA A 74 -14.04 13.08 -10.27
CA ALA A 74 -12.58 12.97 -10.17
C ALA A 74 -12.10 13.04 -8.72
N ALA A 75 -12.67 13.91 -7.88
CA ALA A 75 -12.36 13.98 -6.45
C ALA A 75 -12.78 12.68 -5.72
N ALA A 76 -13.86 12.04 -6.17
CA ALA A 76 -14.25 10.72 -5.68
C ALA A 76 -13.29 9.59 -6.11
N HIS A 77 -12.57 9.78 -7.23
CA HIS A 77 -11.57 8.86 -7.79
C HIS A 77 -10.16 9.46 -7.76
N CYS A 78 -9.75 9.99 -6.61
CA CYS A 78 -8.39 10.50 -6.42
C CYS A 78 -7.39 9.33 -6.40
N ASN A 79 -6.80 9.03 -7.55
CA ASN A 79 -6.03 7.80 -7.74
C ASN A 79 -4.69 7.81 -6.98
N TRP A 80 -4.00 8.96 -6.88
CA TRP A 80 -2.64 9.04 -6.32
C TRP A 80 -2.50 9.92 -5.07
N ASP A 81 -3.37 9.70 -4.08
CA ASP A 81 -3.15 10.24 -2.73
C ASP A 81 -2.10 9.44 -1.95
N PHE A 82 -1.59 10.02 -0.85
CA PHE A 82 -0.56 9.37 -0.04
C PHE A 82 -1.03 8.02 0.53
N GLY A 83 -2.28 7.96 1.00
CA GLY A 83 -2.89 6.73 1.51
C GLY A 83 -3.02 5.65 0.43
N SER A 84 -3.54 6.04 -0.75
CA SER A 84 -3.66 5.14 -1.92
C SER A 84 -2.29 4.67 -2.42
N SER A 85 -1.28 5.54 -2.42
CA SER A 85 0.09 5.22 -2.83
C SER A 85 0.77 4.27 -1.85
N PHE A 86 0.55 4.44 -0.54
CA PHE A 86 1.04 3.51 0.48
C PHE A 86 0.36 2.14 0.37
N PHE A 87 -0.95 2.12 0.17
CA PHE A 87 -1.69 0.88 -0.07
C PHE A 87 -1.22 0.17 -1.35
N PHE A 88 -1.00 0.92 -2.43
CA PHE A 88 -0.42 0.39 -3.65
C PHE A 88 0.98 -0.20 -3.41
N ALA A 89 1.89 0.54 -2.78
CA ALA A 89 3.23 0.04 -2.44
C ALA A 89 3.17 -1.25 -1.61
N GLY A 90 2.29 -1.31 -0.61
CA GLY A 90 2.05 -2.50 0.19
C GLY A 90 1.53 -3.69 -0.62
N THR A 91 0.57 -3.48 -1.51
CA THR A 91 -0.01 -4.55 -2.35
C THR A 91 0.96 -5.07 -3.40
N VAL A 92 1.90 -4.25 -3.89
CA VAL A 92 3.01 -4.68 -4.75
C VAL A 92 3.98 -5.56 -3.97
N VAL A 93 4.42 -5.13 -2.78
CA VAL A 93 5.38 -5.87 -1.94
C VAL A 93 4.79 -7.19 -1.44
N THR A 94 3.51 -7.18 -1.06
CA THR A 94 2.78 -8.38 -0.63
C THR A 94 2.31 -9.24 -1.78
N THR A 95 2.56 -8.84 -3.03
CA THR A 95 2.14 -9.54 -4.26
C THR A 95 0.63 -9.77 -4.38
N ILE A 96 -0.19 -8.98 -3.67
CA ILE A 96 -1.66 -9.04 -3.77
C ILE A 96 -2.10 -8.48 -5.12
N GLY A 97 -1.61 -7.29 -5.48
CA GLY A 97 -1.83 -6.67 -6.79
C GLY A 97 -3.30 -6.57 -7.23
N TYR A 98 -4.14 -5.82 -6.50
CA TYR A 98 -5.56 -5.65 -6.85
C TYR A 98 -5.83 -5.10 -8.27
N GLY A 99 -4.88 -4.36 -8.85
CA GLY A 99 -4.99 -3.79 -10.20
C GLY A 99 -5.96 -2.61 -10.34
N ASN A 100 -6.58 -2.17 -9.24
CA ASN A 100 -7.42 -0.97 -9.20
C ASN A 100 -6.60 0.33 -9.32
N LEU A 101 -5.34 0.28 -8.88
CA LEU A 101 -4.36 1.35 -9.01
C LEU A 101 -3.13 0.79 -9.71
N ALA A 102 -2.66 1.45 -10.77
CA ALA A 102 -1.48 1.04 -11.51
C ALA A 102 -0.74 2.26 -12.07
N PRO A 103 0.61 2.28 -12.02
CA PRO A 103 1.40 3.38 -12.55
C PRO A 103 1.17 3.51 -14.05
N SER A 104 0.73 4.68 -14.48
CA SER A 104 0.50 4.99 -15.89
C SER A 104 1.75 5.59 -16.53
N THR A 105 2.75 5.96 -15.74
CA THR A 105 4.01 6.52 -16.24
C THR A 105 5.03 5.44 -16.57
N GLU A 106 5.77 5.63 -17.66
CA GLU A 106 6.91 4.77 -18.02
C GLU A 106 7.93 4.65 -16.86
N ALA A 107 8.23 5.78 -16.21
CA ALA A 107 9.14 5.81 -15.06
C ALA A 107 8.59 5.04 -13.85
N GLY A 108 7.31 5.19 -13.54
CA GLY A 108 6.62 4.50 -12.46
C GLY A 108 6.52 3.00 -12.69
N GLN A 109 6.29 2.57 -13.92
CA GLN A 109 6.28 1.15 -14.30
C GLN A 109 7.66 0.50 -14.13
N VAL A 110 8.72 1.14 -14.66
CA VAL A 110 10.09 0.65 -14.50
C VAL A 110 10.48 0.59 -13.03
N PHE A 111 10.18 1.64 -12.26
CA PHE A 111 10.42 1.67 -10.82
C PHE A 111 9.64 0.54 -10.10
N CYS A 112 8.40 0.29 -10.48
CA CYS A 112 7.57 -0.78 -9.90
C CYS A 112 8.21 -2.15 -10.04
N VAL A 113 8.79 -2.46 -11.21
CA VAL A 113 9.49 -3.73 -11.44
C VAL A 113 10.67 -3.89 -10.47
N PHE A 114 11.54 -2.90 -10.38
CA PHE A 114 12.69 -2.95 -9.46
C PHE A 114 12.27 -2.98 -7.99
N TYR A 115 11.21 -2.23 -7.64
CA TYR A 115 10.63 -2.20 -6.31
C TYR A 115 10.01 -3.55 -5.91
N ALA A 116 9.37 -4.25 -6.83
CA ALA A 116 8.84 -5.59 -6.58
C ALA A 116 9.97 -6.61 -6.39
N LEU A 117 11.03 -6.56 -7.22
CA LEU A 117 12.16 -7.49 -7.14
C LEU A 117 12.87 -7.45 -5.77
N MET A 118 13.02 -6.26 -5.18
CA MET A 118 13.61 -6.08 -3.85
C MET A 118 12.58 -6.28 -2.72
N GLY A 119 11.32 -5.92 -2.97
CA GLY A 119 10.24 -5.97 -1.97
C GLY A 119 9.78 -7.39 -1.66
N ILE A 120 9.66 -8.26 -2.66
CA ILE A 120 9.22 -9.65 -2.49
C ILE A 120 10.09 -10.43 -1.50
N PRO A 121 11.43 -10.49 -1.63
CA PRO A 121 12.27 -11.22 -0.66
C PRO A 121 12.19 -10.59 0.74
N LEU A 122 12.11 -9.26 0.84
CA LEU A 122 11.91 -8.57 2.11
C LEU A 122 10.58 -8.98 2.78
N ASN A 123 9.50 -9.06 1.99
CA ASN A 123 8.19 -9.51 2.45
C ASN A 123 8.22 -10.96 2.96
N VAL A 124 8.94 -11.85 2.28
CA VAL A 124 9.09 -13.25 2.73
C VAL A 124 9.78 -13.32 4.10
N VAL A 125 10.85 -12.57 4.31
CA VAL A 125 11.55 -12.52 5.61
C VAL A 125 10.64 -11.94 6.68
N PHE A 126 9.93 -10.86 6.38
CA PHE A 126 8.96 -10.24 7.29
C PHE A 126 7.84 -11.22 7.69
N LEU A 127 7.24 -11.91 6.72
CA LEU A 127 6.19 -12.91 6.94
C LEU A 127 6.69 -14.10 7.76
N ASN A 128 7.94 -14.55 7.57
CA ASN A 128 8.52 -15.62 8.38
C ASN A 128 8.61 -15.20 9.85
N HIS A 129 9.11 -14.00 10.13
CA HIS A 129 9.16 -13.47 11.49
C HIS A 129 7.78 -13.30 12.10
N LEU A 130 6.82 -12.72 11.36
CA LEU A 130 5.43 -12.62 11.82
C LEU A 130 4.79 -13.99 12.08
N GLY A 131 5.07 -14.99 11.23
CA GLY A 131 4.57 -16.34 11.36
C GLY A 131 5.10 -17.04 12.61
N THR A 132 6.40 -16.88 12.92
CA THR A 132 6.96 -17.33 14.20
C THR A 132 6.32 -16.59 15.38
N GLY A 133 6.07 -15.28 15.21
CA GLY A 133 5.27 -14.38 16.07
C GLY A 133 3.97 -15.01 16.53
N LEU A 134 3.12 -15.22 15.53
CA LEU A 134 1.79 -15.77 15.68
C LEU A 134 1.85 -17.18 16.27
N ARG A 135 2.76 -18.03 15.80
CA ARG A 135 2.91 -19.39 16.30
C ARG A 135 3.20 -19.43 17.80
N ALA A 136 4.11 -18.59 18.30
CA ALA A 136 4.43 -18.53 19.73
C ALA A 136 3.20 -18.15 20.58
N HIS A 137 2.42 -17.17 20.12
CA HIS A 137 1.16 -16.79 20.75
C HIS A 137 0.13 -17.92 20.72
N LEU A 138 -0.07 -18.56 19.56
CA LEU A 138 -1.00 -19.67 19.41
C LEU A 138 -0.63 -20.85 20.31
N THR A 139 0.65 -21.20 20.43
CA THR A 139 1.10 -22.27 21.33
C THR A 139 0.88 -21.93 22.80
N THR A 140 0.97 -20.65 23.17
CA THR A 140 0.69 -20.21 24.54
C THR A 140 -0.81 -20.34 24.85
N LEU A 141 -1.66 -19.92 23.92
CA LEU A 141 -3.12 -20.06 24.04
C LEU A 141 -3.55 -21.53 24.11
N ASP A 142 -2.97 -22.36 23.25
CA ASP A 142 -3.22 -23.81 23.23
C ASP A 142 -2.80 -24.46 24.57
N SER A 143 -1.64 -24.10 25.11
CA SER A 143 -1.18 -24.61 26.41
C SER A 143 -2.07 -24.16 27.58
N SER A 144 -2.55 -22.92 27.56
CA SER A 144 -3.53 -22.43 28.53
C SER A 144 -4.84 -23.20 28.41
N CYS A 145 -5.39 -23.37 27.21
CA CYS A 145 -6.66 -24.05 26.98
C CYS A 145 -6.60 -25.53 27.43
N ARG A 146 -5.50 -26.24 27.14
CA ARG A 146 -5.26 -27.58 27.69
C ARG A 146 -5.19 -27.56 29.21
N SER A 147 -4.55 -26.57 29.83
CA SER A 147 -4.50 -26.44 31.29
C SER A 147 -5.88 -26.24 31.91
N TRP A 148 -6.78 -25.48 31.28
CA TRP A 148 -8.17 -25.32 31.73
C TRP A 148 -8.99 -26.59 31.52
N ALA A 149 -8.73 -27.36 30.47
CA ALA A 149 -9.39 -28.66 30.24
C ALA A 149 -9.06 -29.68 31.34
N TRP A 150 -7.84 -29.69 31.87
CA TRP A 150 -7.46 -30.51 33.04
C TRP A 150 -8.06 -30.03 34.35
N LEU A 151 -8.37 -28.72 34.49
CA LEU A 151 -9.00 -28.17 35.70
C LEU A 151 -10.51 -28.44 35.78
N CYS A 152 -11.15 -28.81 34.66
CA CYS A 152 -12.58 -29.12 34.58
C CYS A 152 -12.91 -30.63 34.56
N SER A 153 -11.90 -31.52 34.64
CA SER A 153 -12.08 -32.98 34.82
C SER A 153 -11.68 -33.40 36.23
#